data_AF-A0A356V4P5-F1
#
_entry.id   AF-A0A356V4P5-F1
#
_cell.length_a   1.000
_cell.length_b   1.000
_cell.length_c   1.000
_cell.angle_alpha   90.00
_cell.angle_beta   90.00
_cell.angle_gamma   90.00
#
_symmetry.space_group_name_H-M   'P 1'
#
loop_
_entity.id
_entity.type
_entity.pdbx_description
1 polymer ?
#
loop_
_entity_poly.entity_id
_entity_poly.type
_entity_poly.pdbx_seq_one_letter_code
_entity_poly.pdbx_strand_id
1 'polypeptide(L)'
;ITPDKPRKRGLFGFFGPKTKEDLGQDVSMDQEPDPIKPEMTAAKTTKMPDAKVTPVSALSTEDDAVKNPRGKTGLFGPRRNRVAENTEIAPDAALPFGEIGRACGVKGKALGKEIDRFPKKGKGYRLYDSNPSITEPRTFYLTGLKGGCAVQFTAAMAMLDTPVLHEHMRYDKSNKDYALNATDAAYEQIKSRLCKSENGKPCPEKRVSKLEKTTAYVTAYPRFATNAKWFDILIHKGKITSSSTRSR
;
A
#
# COMPACT_ATOMS: atom_id res chain seq x y z
N ILE A 1 -81.29 5.46 -2.89
CA ILE A 1 -80.42 5.94 -3.99
C ILE A 1 -79.01 5.48 -3.66
N THR A 2 -78.57 4.42 -4.33
CA THR A 2 -77.27 3.74 -4.10
C THR A 2 -76.10 4.53 -4.70
N PRO A 3 -74.91 4.53 -4.08
CA PRO A 3 -73.73 5.19 -4.63
C PRO A 3 -73.01 4.32 -5.65
N ASP A 4 -72.62 4.92 -6.77
CA ASP A 4 -71.92 4.29 -7.90
C ASP A 4 -70.40 4.29 -7.68
N LYS A 5 -69.74 3.26 -8.22
CA LYS A 5 -68.37 2.82 -7.91
C LYS A 5 -67.40 3.30 -9.01
N PRO A 6 -66.23 3.88 -8.70
CA PRO A 6 -65.27 4.24 -9.75
C PRO A 6 -64.47 3.03 -10.26
N ARG A 7 -64.49 2.84 -11.57
CA ARG A 7 -63.66 1.89 -12.32
C ARG A 7 -62.23 2.42 -12.49
N LYS A 8 -61.24 1.58 -12.15
CA LYS A 8 -59.83 1.76 -12.50
C LYS A 8 -59.64 1.57 -14.00
N ARG A 9 -58.96 2.50 -14.68
CA ARG A 9 -58.29 2.28 -15.97
C ARG A 9 -56.83 2.68 -15.81
N GLY A 10 -55.95 1.70 -15.97
CA GLY A 10 -54.55 1.97 -16.25
C GLY A 10 -54.40 2.50 -17.68
N LEU A 11 -53.31 3.22 -17.93
CA LEU A 11 -52.87 3.54 -19.28
C LEU A 11 -51.34 3.54 -19.33
N PHE A 12 -50.85 2.74 -20.28
CA PHE A 12 -49.48 2.66 -20.74
C PHE A 12 -49.02 3.97 -21.40
N GLY A 13 -47.70 4.15 -21.47
CA GLY A 13 -47.02 5.06 -22.40
C GLY A 13 -46.33 6.25 -21.72
N PHE A 14 -45.20 6.78 -22.18
CA PHE A 14 -44.37 6.53 -23.36
C PHE A 14 -43.01 7.20 -23.11
N PHE A 15 -41.97 6.70 -23.79
CA PHE A 15 -40.67 7.33 -23.98
C PHE A 15 -40.78 8.74 -24.61
N GLY A 16 -39.84 9.63 -24.30
CA GLY A 16 -39.63 10.89 -25.03
C GLY A 16 -38.46 11.74 -24.50
N PRO A 17 -37.42 12.02 -25.31
CA PRO A 17 -36.22 12.76 -24.90
C PRO A 17 -36.39 14.28 -25.03
N LYS A 18 -35.67 15.07 -24.21
CA LYS A 18 -35.65 16.53 -24.32
C LYS A 18 -34.62 17.01 -25.35
N THR A 19 -35.10 17.91 -26.19
CA THR A 19 -34.42 18.63 -27.28
C THR A 19 -33.53 19.77 -26.79
N LYS A 20 -32.58 20.08 -27.68
CA LYS A 20 -31.62 21.19 -27.71
C LYS A 20 -32.28 22.58 -27.62
N GLU A 21 -31.62 23.48 -26.90
CA GLU A 21 -31.68 24.94 -27.11
C GLU A 21 -30.24 25.44 -27.25
N ASP A 22 -30.07 26.30 -28.25
CA ASP A 22 -28.84 26.86 -28.80
C ASP A 22 -28.88 28.35 -28.52
N LEU A 23 -27.89 28.88 -27.78
CA LEU A 23 -27.61 30.31 -27.70
C LEU A 23 -26.10 30.47 -27.49
N GLY A 24 -25.43 30.86 -28.57
CA GLY A 24 -24.02 31.14 -28.63
C GLY A 24 -23.63 32.36 -27.78
N GLN A 25 -22.43 32.29 -27.23
CA GLN A 25 -21.70 33.45 -26.77
C GLN A 25 -20.23 33.24 -27.11
N ASP A 26 -19.78 34.00 -28.09
CA ASP A 26 -18.43 34.02 -28.60
C ASP A 26 -17.52 34.59 -27.51
N VAL A 27 -16.55 33.80 -27.05
CA VAL A 27 -15.47 34.28 -26.19
C VAL A 27 -14.16 34.00 -26.91
N SER A 28 -13.61 35.07 -27.46
CA SER A 28 -12.30 35.13 -28.12
C SER A 28 -11.22 34.61 -27.18
N MET A 29 -10.48 33.61 -27.63
CA MET A 29 -9.44 32.92 -26.88
C MET A 29 -8.09 33.30 -27.48
N ASP A 30 -7.64 34.52 -27.21
CA ASP A 30 -6.29 34.99 -27.54
C ASP A 30 -5.64 35.56 -26.28
N GLN A 31 -4.99 34.67 -25.51
CA GLN A 31 -3.94 35.09 -24.58
C GLN A 31 -2.94 33.94 -24.41
N GLU A 32 -1.87 34.05 -25.18
CA GLU A 32 -0.63 33.30 -24.97
C GLU A 32 -0.08 33.63 -23.57
N PRO A 33 0.22 32.64 -22.71
CA PRO A 33 0.86 32.93 -21.43
C PRO A 33 2.35 33.22 -21.64
N ASP A 34 2.80 34.39 -21.17
CA ASP A 34 4.19 34.82 -21.15
C ASP A 34 5.13 33.80 -20.46
N PRO A 35 6.37 33.63 -20.96
CA PRO A 35 7.34 32.72 -20.36
C PRO A 35 7.86 33.25 -19.02
N ILE A 36 7.58 32.50 -17.95
CA ILE A 36 8.13 32.73 -16.61
C ILE A 36 9.66 32.50 -16.65
N LYS A 37 10.44 33.57 -16.53
CA LYS A 37 11.89 33.51 -16.28
C LYS A 37 12.16 33.14 -14.81
N PRO A 38 13.02 32.16 -14.50
CA PRO A 38 13.40 31.88 -13.13
C PRO A 38 14.49 32.85 -12.67
N GLU A 39 14.14 33.78 -11.78
CA GLU A 39 15.12 34.50 -10.97
C GLU A 39 15.66 33.56 -9.87
N MET A 40 16.91 33.16 -10.05
CA MET A 40 17.67 32.35 -9.10
C MET A 40 18.29 33.28 -8.06
N THR A 41 17.59 33.51 -6.94
CA THR A 41 18.19 34.16 -5.77
C THR A 41 18.83 33.10 -4.87
N ALA A 42 20.16 33.17 -4.78
CA ALA A 42 20.99 32.29 -3.99
C ALA A 42 20.70 32.46 -2.49
N ALA A 43 20.09 31.45 -1.87
CA ALA A 43 19.95 31.37 -0.42
C ALA A 43 21.26 30.86 0.20
N LYS A 44 21.89 31.79 0.91
CA LYS A 44 23.11 31.71 1.71
C LYS A 44 23.09 30.52 2.69
N THR A 45 24.12 29.67 2.62
CA THR A 45 24.37 28.58 3.57
C THR A 45 24.74 29.15 4.94
N THR A 46 23.83 29.03 5.90
CA THR A 46 24.13 29.28 7.32
C THR A 46 24.48 27.95 7.98
N LYS A 47 25.75 27.83 8.37
CA LYS A 47 26.33 26.71 9.13
C LYS A 47 25.75 26.73 10.54
N MET A 48 25.10 25.64 10.98
CA MET A 48 24.72 25.43 12.38
C MET A 48 25.68 24.43 13.04
N PRO A 49 26.01 24.65 14.34
CA PRO A 49 27.13 23.99 15.02
C PRO A 49 26.82 22.58 15.53
N ASP A 50 27.90 21.81 15.70
CA ASP A 50 27.95 20.48 16.32
C ASP A 50 27.25 20.45 17.69
N ALA A 51 26.10 19.76 17.76
CA ALA A 51 25.49 19.36 19.02
C ALA A 51 25.92 17.93 19.34
N LYS A 52 26.86 17.80 20.27
CA LYS A 52 27.19 16.54 20.95
C LYS A 52 25.94 16.03 21.69
N VAL A 53 25.41 14.89 21.27
CA VAL A 53 24.41 14.15 22.03
C VAL A 53 25.14 13.08 22.83
N THR A 54 25.15 13.26 24.15
CA THR A 54 25.56 12.28 25.15
C THR A 54 24.60 11.09 25.16
N PRO A 55 25.10 9.84 25.25
CA PRO A 55 24.22 8.68 25.38
C PRO A 55 23.63 8.61 26.78
N VAL A 56 22.30 8.57 26.87
CA VAL A 56 21.58 8.26 28.10
C VAL A 56 21.64 6.76 28.36
N SER A 57 22.10 6.44 29.56
CA SER A 57 22.37 5.11 30.08
C SER A 57 21.21 4.13 29.97
N ALA A 58 21.63 2.90 29.64
CA ALA A 58 21.04 1.62 29.94
C ALA A 58 20.06 1.59 31.13
N LEU A 59 18.84 1.12 30.86
CA LEU A 59 18.00 0.51 31.88
C LEU A 59 18.11 -1.01 31.74
N SER A 60 18.74 -1.62 32.74
CA SER A 60 18.82 -3.04 32.96
C SER A 60 17.42 -3.62 33.14
N THR A 61 17.13 -4.74 32.46
CA THR A 61 16.20 -5.74 32.99
C THR A 61 16.97 -7.03 33.12
N GLU A 62 17.02 -7.49 34.36
CA GLU A 62 17.74 -8.65 34.85
C GLU A 62 17.20 -9.95 34.24
N ASP A 63 18.12 -10.90 34.13
CA ASP A 63 17.93 -12.29 33.80
C ASP A 63 16.87 -12.96 34.69
N ASP A 64 15.94 -13.67 34.05
CA ASP A 64 15.36 -14.88 34.64
C ASP A 64 15.54 -16.04 33.67
N ALA A 65 16.60 -16.79 33.93
CA ALA A 65 17.02 -17.98 33.20
C ALA A 65 16.08 -19.16 33.48
N VAL A 66 15.16 -19.45 32.56
CA VAL A 66 14.43 -20.72 32.55
C VAL A 66 15.30 -21.82 31.94
N LYS A 67 15.55 -22.84 32.76
CA LYS A 67 16.36 -24.05 32.50
C LYS A 67 16.01 -24.74 31.17
N ASN A 68 17.02 -24.90 30.31
CA ASN A 68 17.00 -25.76 29.13
C ASN A 68 17.24 -27.23 29.51
N PRO A 69 16.46 -28.21 28.99
CA PRO A 69 16.96 -29.55 28.76
C PRO A 69 17.56 -29.66 27.36
N ARG A 70 18.80 -30.12 27.34
CA ARG A 70 19.66 -30.48 26.20
C ARG A 70 18.90 -31.14 25.04
N GLY A 71 18.99 -30.52 23.85
CA GLY A 71 18.55 -31.08 22.57
C GLY A 71 19.46 -30.63 21.43
N LYS A 72 20.44 -31.49 21.12
CA LYS A 72 21.33 -31.62 19.94
C LYS A 72 21.33 -30.49 18.88
N THR A 73 22.54 -29.96 18.69
CA THR A 73 23.01 -29.02 17.67
C THR A 73 22.74 -29.46 16.23
N GLY A 74 21.87 -28.73 15.54
CA GLY A 74 21.84 -28.66 14.08
C GLY A 74 22.52 -27.37 13.62
N LEU A 75 23.77 -27.50 13.16
CA LEU A 75 24.54 -26.44 12.50
C LEU A 75 24.12 -26.40 11.02
N PHE A 76 23.93 -25.20 10.45
CA PHE A 76 23.50 -24.91 9.06
C PHE A 76 21.99 -24.92 8.77
N GLY A 77 21.32 -23.83 9.16
CA GLY A 77 20.08 -23.38 8.52
C GLY A 77 20.11 -21.85 8.39
N PRO A 78 19.81 -21.26 7.21
CA PRO A 78 19.86 -19.82 7.06
C PRO A 78 18.82 -19.18 7.99
N ARG A 79 19.26 -18.18 8.78
CA ARG A 79 18.39 -17.31 9.56
C ARG A 79 17.42 -16.64 8.59
N ARG A 80 16.20 -17.18 8.50
CA ARG A 80 15.09 -16.47 7.86
C ARG A 80 14.86 -15.23 8.70
N ASN A 81 15.04 -14.04 8.11
CA ASN A 81 14.46 -12.82 8.66
C ASN A 81 12.96 -13.10 8.86
N ARG A 82 12.56 -13.38 10.10
CA ARG A 82 11.14 -13.36 10.45
C ARG A 82 10.73 -11.92 10.30
N VAL A 83 9.83 -11.65 9.36
CA VAL A 83 9.04 -10.42 9.36
C VAL A 83 8.53 -10.27 10.79
N ALA A 84 8.76 -9.12 11.42
CA ALA A 84 8.24 -8.78 12.75
C ALA A 84 6.70 -8.59 12.74
N GLU A 85 5.99 -9.34 11.88
CA GLU A 85 4.54 -9.33 11.71
C GLU A 85 3.81 -9.69 13.00
N ASN A 86 4.46 -10.35 13.95
CA ASN A 86 3.81 -10.84 15.17
C ASN A 86 3.84 -9.88 16.36
N THR A 87 4.48 -8.71 16.24
CA THR A 87 4.47 -7.73 17.33
C THR A 87 3.14 -6.99 17.33
N GLU A 88 2.34 -7.21 18.38
CA GLU A 88 1.16 -6.39 18.63
C GLU A 88 1.60 -5.00 19.11
N ILE A 89 1.01 -3.97 18.53
CA ILE A 89 1.33 -2.57 18.81
C ILE A 89 0.05 -1.79 19.11
N ALA A 90 0.22 -0.71 19.85
CA ALA A 90 -0.86 0.26 20.02
C ALA A 90 -1.25 0.86 18.65
N PRO A 91 -2.55 1.11 18.41
CA PRO A 91 -3.00 1.86 17.25
C PRO A 91 -2.25 3.19 17.13
N ASP A 92 -1.88 3.57 15.92
CA ASP A 92 -1.17 4.82 15.59
C ASP A 92 0.21 4.98 16.23
N ALA A 93 0.78 3.91 16.82
CA ALA A 93 2.18 3.90 17.22
C ALA A 93 3.11 4.28 16.05
N ALA A 94 3.99 5.25 16.28
CA ALA A 94 4.99 5.64 15.28
C ALA A 94 5.98 4.49 15.07
N LEU A 95 5.96 3.89 13.88
CA LEU A 95 6.90 2.84 13.51
C LEU A 95 8.04 3.43 12.66
N PRO A 96 9.27 2.93 12.80
CA PRO A 96 10.32 3.20 11.83
C PRO A 96 9.87 2.80 10.42
N PHE A 97 10.31 3.56 9.41
CA PHE A 97 10.01 3.23 8.02
C PHE A 97 10.60 1.85 7.64
N GLY A 98 9.77 0.99 7.06
CA GLY A 98 10.15 -0.39 6.75
C GLY A 98 9.78 -1.41 7.83
N GLU A 99 9.15 -0.97 8.92
CA GLU A 99 8.60 -1.85 9.94
C GLU A 99 7.08 -1.98 9.82
N ILE A 100 6.59 -3.09 10.36
CA ILE A 100 5.19 -3.48 10.33
C ILE A 100 4.82 -3.97 11.73
N GLY A 101 3.67 -3.55 12.24
CA GLY A 101 3.10 -4.06 13.49
C GLY A 101 1.64 -4.46 13.34
N ARG A 102 1.15 -5.33 14.23
CA ARG A 102 -0.27 -5.70 14.27
C ARG A 102 -1.03 -4.77 15.20
N ALA A 103 -2.04 -4.09 14.66
CA ALA A 103 -2.95 -3.26 15.41
C ALA A 103 -4.32 -3.96 15.47
N CYS A 104 -4.44 -4.94 16.37
CA CYS A 104 -5.69 -5.65 16.58
C CYS A 104 -6.75 -4.71 17.21
N GLY A 105 -8.03 -4.93 16.90
CA GLY A 105 -9.13 -4.11 17.44
C GLY A 105 -9.40 -2.78 16.73
N VAL A 106 -8.47 -2.26 15.91
CA VAL A 106 -8.69 -1.03 15.13
C VAL A 106 -9.70 -1.27 14.01
N LYS A 107 -10.81 -0.51 14.03
CA LYS A 107 -11.93 -0.67 13.10
C LYS A 107 -12.62 0.66 12.81
N GLY A 108 -13.41 0.69 11.74
CA GLY A 108 -14.29 1.81 11.41
C GLY A 108 -13.50 3.11 11.22
N LYS A 109 -13.96 4.18 11.88
CA LYS A 109 -13.35 5.52 11.74
C LYS A 109 -11.92 5.60 12.27
N ALA A 110 -11.52 4.71 13.19
CA ALA A 110 -10.16 4.70 13.74
C ALA A 110 -9.10 4.26 12.71
N LEU A 111 -9.50 3.62 11.61
CA LEU A 111 -8.58 3.28 10.51
C LEU A 111 -8.22 4.51 9.64
N GLY A 112 -8.96 5.62 9.77
CA GLY A 112 -8.87 6.75 8.85
C GLY A 112 -9.68 6.53 7.56
N LYS A 113 -9.21 7.10 6.45
CA LYS A 113 -9.90 7.05 5.15
C LYS A 113 -9.41 5.87 4.34
N GLU A 114 -10.34 5.08 3.80
CA GLU A 114 -9.98 4.08 2.78
C GLU A 114 -9.50 4.79 1.52
N ILE A 115 -8.24 4.58 1.14
CA ILE A 115 -7.63 5.20 -0.04
C ILE A 115 -7.49 4.23 -1.20
N ASP A 116 -7.44 2.92 -0.93
CA ASP A 116 -7.37 1.90 -1.97
C ASP A 116 -7.92 0.54 -1.49
N ARG A 117 -8.23 -0.32 -2.46
CA ARG A 117 -8.69 -1.69 -2.26
C ARG A 117 -8.32 -2.62 -3.39
N PHE A 118 -8.10 -3.88 -3.04
CA PHE A 118 -7.79 -4.94 -3.98
C PHE A 118 -8.42 -6.28 -3.57
N PRO A 119 -9.18 -6.94 -4.46
CA PRO A 119 -9.62 -6.45 -5.77
C PRO A 119 -10.56 -5.23 -5.64
N LYS A 120 -10.72 -4.47 -6.74
CA LYS A 120 -11.53 -3.23 -6.75
C LYS A 120 -13.00 -3.46 -6.36
N LYS A 121 -13.53 -4.67 -6.56
CA LYS A 121 -14.88 -5.08 -6.14
C LYS A 121 -14.82 -6.36 -5.31
N GLY A 122 -15.71 -6.48 -4.33
CA GLY A 122 -15.84 -7.68 -3.51
C GLY A 122 -15.02 -7.65 -2.21
N LYS A 123 -14.77 -8.85 -1.66
CA LYS A 123 -13.95 -9.03 -0.46
C LYS A 123 -12.47 -9.05 -0.85
N GLY A 124 -11.62 -8.48 -0.01
CA GLY A 124 -10.18 -8.39 -0.27
C GLY A 124 -9.47 -7.51 0.74
N TYR A 125 -8.34 -6.98 0.30
CA TYR A 125 -7.50 -6.07 1.07
C TYR A 125 -7.97 -4.64 0.90
N ARG A 126 -7.79 -3.86 1.96
CA ARG A 126 -8.14 -2.45 1.99
C ARG A 126 -7.00 -1.70 2.65
N LEU A 127 -6.62 -0.60 2.02
CA LEU A 127 -5.58 0.30 2.50
C LEU A 127 -6.24 1.57 3.00
N TYR A 128 -5.93 1.94 4.23
CA TYR A 128 -6.42 3.14 4.87
C TYR A 128 -5.26 4.07 5.20
N ASP A 129 -5.54 5.37 5.11
CA ASP A 129 -4.66 6.46 5.50
C ASP A 129 -5.27 7.18 6.71
N SER A 130 -4.52 7.24 7.81
CA SER A 130 -4.93 7.92 9.04
C SER A 130 -5.18 9.41 8.85
N ASN A 131 -4.47 10.07 7.93
CA ASN A 131 -4.63 11.49 7.64
C ASN A 131 -4.24 11.83 6.19
N PRO A 132 -5.13 11.65 5.22
CA PRO A 132 -4.83 11.86 3.79
C PRO A 132 -4.68 13.35 3.40
N SER A 133 -4.84 14.28 4.33
CA SER A 133 -4.75 15.72 4.08
C SER A 133 -3.33 16.29 4.24
N ILE A 134 -2.37 15.48 4.70
CA ILE A 134 -0.99 15.88 4.94
C ILE A 134 -0.03 15.09 4.06
N THR A 135 1.24 15.53 3.96
CA THR A 135 2.25 14.88 3.11
C THR A 135 3.38 14.22 3.92
N GLU A 136 3.38 14.46 5.22
CA GLU A 136 4.30 13.90 6.19
C GLU A 136 4.04 12.41 6.45
N PRO A 137 5.05 11.67 6.95
CA PRO A 137 4.87 10.29 7.37
C PRO A 137 3.79 10.15 8.45
N ARG A 138 2.89 9.19 8.24
CA ARG A 138 1.75 8.90 9.09
C ARG A 138 1.39 7.43 9.01
N THR A 139 0.42 7.04 9.82
CA THR A 139 -0.02 5.67 9.93
C THR A 139 -0.87 5.26 8.74
N PHE A 140 -0.53 4.12 8.15
CA PHE A 140 -1.36 3.41 7.18
C PHE A 140 -1.80 2.07 7.78
N TYR A 141 -3.05 1.70 7.50
CA TYR A 141 -3.61 0.42 7.93
C TYR A 141 -3.96 -0.45 6.72
N LEU A 142 -3.48 -1.69 6.74
CA LEU A 142 -3.85 -2.75 5.82
C LEU A 142 -4.81 -3.72 6.52
N THR A 143 -6.01 -3.89 5.99
CA THR A 143 -6.99 -4.85 6.51
C THR A 143 -7.37 -5.90 5.46
N GLY A 144 -8.19 -6.88 5.86
CA GLY A 144 -8.56 -8.01 4.99
C GLY A 144 -7.58 -9.19 5.05
N LEU A 145 -6.59 -9.11 5.93
CA LEU A 145 -5.66 -10.21 6.22
C LEU A 145 -6.33 -11.31 7.04
N LYS A 146 -5.81 -12.53 6.90
CA LYS A 146 -6.18 -13.69 7.70
C LYS A 146 -5.78 -13.42 9.16
N GLY A 147 -6.72 -13.66 10.07
CA GLY A 147 -6.56 -13.31 11.49
C GLY A 147 -7.30 -12.02 11.88
N GLY A 148 -7.80 -11.25 10.91
CA GLY A 148 -8.76 -10.17 11.14
C GLY A 148 -8.22 -8.91 11.81
N CYS A 149 -6.95 -8.90 12.24
CA CYS A 149 -6.30 -7.69 12.72
C CYS A 149 -5.86 -6.81 11.55
N ALA A 150 -5.91 -5.50 11.77
CA ALA A 150 -5.22 -4.57 10.89
C ALA A 150 -3.71 -4.74 11.08
N VAL A 151 -2.99 -4.59 9.99
CA VAL A 151 -1.56 -4.40 9.99
C VAL A 151 -1.29 -2.91 9.79
N GLN A 152 -0.36 -2.37 10.57
CA GLN A 152 0.01 -0.97 10.57
C GLN A 152 1.47 -0.80 10.13
N PHE A 153 1.73 0.28 9.40
CA PHE A 153 3.06 0.74 9.02
C PHE A 153 3.06 2.27 8.84
N THR A 154 4.24 2.89 8.88
CA THR A 154 4.39 4.35 8.73
C THR A 154 4.97 4.69 7.36
N ALA A 155 4.33 5.62 6.65
CA ALA A 155 4.76 6.10 5.33
C ALA A 155 4.21 7.50 5.06
N ALA A 156 4.74 8.21 4.06
CA ALA A 156 4.15 9.45 3.55
C ALA A 156 3.11 9.20 2.45
N MET A 157 3.24 8.07 1.74
CA MET A 157 2.32 7.61 0.71
C MET A 157 2.39 6.08 0.63
N ALA A 158 1.26 5.43 0.36
CA ALA A 158 1.21 4.00 0.13
C ALA A 158 0.19 3.65 -0.95
N MET A 159 0.47 2.60 -1.71
CA MET A 159 -0.37 2.11 -2.81
C MET A 159 -0.60 0.61 -2.66
N LEU A 160 -1.80 0.15 -3.00
CA LEU A 160 -2.15 -1.27 -3.00
C LEU A 160 -2.16 -1.78 -4.44
N ASP A 161 -1.08 -2.44 -4.82
CA ASP A 161 -0.74 -2.79 -6.20
C ASP A 161 -1.09 -4.25 -6.54
N THR A 162 -1.22 -4.51 -7.85
CA THR A 162 -1.45 -5.86 -8.37
C THR A 162 -0.12 -6.58 -8.65
N PRO A 163 -0.11 -7.91 -8.61
CA PRO A 163 1.03 -8.71 -9.09
C PRO A 163 1.47 -8.35 -10.52
N VAL A 164 0.53 -8.03 -11.41
CA VAL A 164 0.83 -7.67 -12.79
C VAL A 164 1.58 -6.34 -12.88
N LEU A 165 1.17 -5.35 -12.08
CA LEU A 165 1.88 -4.08 -12.01
C LEU A 165 3.31 -4.27 -11.48
N HIS A 166 3.48 -5.11 -10.45
CA HIS A 166 4.80 -5.49 -9.96
C HIS A 166 5.67 -6.12 -11.06
N GLU A 167 5.13 -7.05 -11.86
CA GLU A 167 5.86 -7.66 -12.98
C GLU A 167 6.25 -6.65 -14.05
N HIS A 168 5.32 -5.75 -14.42
CA HIS A 168 5.59 -4.72 -15.41
C HIS A 168 6.76 -3.83 -14.97
N MET A 169 6.76 -3.41 -13.71
CA MET A 169 7.87 -2.64 -13.14
C MET A 169 9.14 -3.49 -13.03
N ARG A 170 9.08 -4.71 -12.49
CA ARG A 170 10.26 -5.52 -12.22
C ARG A 170 11.00 -5.94 -13.48
N TYR A 171 10.28 -6.27 -14.54
CA TYR A 171 10.84 -6.80 -15.78
C TYR A 171 11.07 -5.73 -16.84
N ASP A 172 10.73 -4.48 -16.56
CA ASP A 172 11.13 -3.37 -17.42
C ASP A 172 12.67 -3.30 -17.52
N LYS A 173 13.16 -2.99 -18.72
CA LYS A 173 14.61 -2.98 -19.00
C LYS A 173 15.34 -1.90 -18.18
N SER A 174 14.68 -0.80 -17.84
CA SER A 174 15.24 0.27 -17.02
C SER A 174 15.48 -0.13 -15.56
N ASN A 175 14.88 -1.25 -15.11
CA ASN A 175 14.93 -1.71 -13.73
C ASN A 175 15.81 -2.97 -13.56
N LYS A 176 16.62 -3.32 -14.57
CA LYS A 176 17.51 -4.49 -14.55
C LYS A 176 18.58 -4.42 -13.46
N ASP A 177 19.08 -3.23 -13.18
CA ASP A 177 20.18 -3.02 -12.23
C ASP A 177 19.70 -3.00 -10.77
N TYR A 178 18.38 -2.95 -10.53
CA TYR A 178 17.87 -3.04 -9.18
C TYR A 178 18.12 -4.43 -8.58
N ALA A 179 18.75 -4.43 -7.42
CA ALA A 179 19.02 -5.62 -6.65
C ALA A 179 17.73 -6.37 -6.31
N LEU A 180 17.81 -7.70 -6.40
CA LEU A 180 16.76 -8.59 -5.92
C LEU A 180 16.72 -8.54 -4.39
N ASN A 181 15.52 -8.46 -3.84
CA ASN A 181 15.28 -8.48 -2.40
C ASN A 181 14.47 -9.72 -1.98
N ALA A 182 14.23 -9.84 -0.67
CA ALA A 182 13.48 -10.96 -0.11
C ALA A 182 12.05 -11.04 -0.68
N THR A 183 11.43 -9.88 -0.94
CA THR A 183 10.09 -9.79 -1.51
C THR A 183 10.03 -10.26 -2.96
N ASP A 184 11.03 -9.93 -3.79
CA ASP A 184 11.13 -10.46 -5.16
C ASP A 184 11.30 -11.98 -5.14
N ALA A 185 12.20 -12.50 -4.29
CA ALA A 185 12.43 -13.93 -4.19
C ALA A 185 11.17 -14.68 -3.74
N ALA A 186 10.44 -14.14 -2.77
CA ALA A 186 9.16 -14.71 -2.32
C ALA A 186 8.11 -14.67 -3.43
N TYR A 187 8.05 -13.58 -4.19
CA TYR A 187 7.15 -13.44 -5.33
C TYR A 187 7.43 -14.46 -6.43
N GLU A 188 8.68 -14.59 -6.86
CA GLU A 188 9.09 -15.54 -7.89
C GLU A 188 8.74 -16.99 -7.50
N GLN A 189 8.84 -17.33 -6.20
CA GLN A 189 8.40 -18.63 -5.69
C GLN A 189 6.88 -18.82 -5.77
N ILE A 190 6.08 -17.79 -5.50
CA ILE A 190 4.62 -17.84 -5.61
C ILE A 190 4.21 -17.93 -7.08
N LYS A 191 4.77 -17.05 -7.92
CA LYS A 191 4.51 -16.96 -9.35
C LYS A 191 4.86 -18.26 -10.06
N SER A 192 6.06 -18.82 -9.87
CA SER A 192 6.47 -20.08 -10.52
C SER A 192 5.49 -21.23 -10.20
N ARG A 193 4.95 -21.30 -8.98
CA ARG A 193 3.95 -22.33 -8.60
C ARG A 193 2.59 -22.13 -9.27
N LEU A 194 2.09 -20.89 -9.30
CA LEU A 194 0.76 -20.58 -9.82
C LEU A 194 0.74 -20.46 -11.35
N CYS A 195 1.71 -19.74 -11.89
CA CYS A 195 1.85 -19.36 -13.28
C CYS A 195 2.64 -20.38 -14.10
N LYS A 196 3.44 -21.26 -13.48
CA LYS A 196 4.34 -22.20 -14.18
C LYS A 196 5.29 -21.45 -15.13
N SER A 197 5.73 -20.28 -14.70
CA SER A 197 6.69 -19.42 -15.41
C SER A 197 8.05 -19.51 -14.73
N GLU A 198 9.10 -19.32 -15.50
CA GLU A 198 10.48 -19.21 -14.99
C GLU A 198 10.68 -17.87 -14.26
N ASN A 199 11.75 -17.79 -13.48
CA ASN A 199 12.12 -16.55 -12.81
C ASN A 199 12.40 -15.45 -13.84
N GLY A 200 11.98 -14.21 -13.55
CA GLY A 200 12.20 -13.08 -14.46
C GLY A 200 11.28 -13.04 -15.69
N LYS A 201 10.41 -14.04 -15.89
CA LYS A 201 9.40 -14.04 -16.97
C LYS A 201 8.02 -13.70 -16.42
N PRO A 202 7.21 -12.86 -17.10
CA PRO A 202 5.84 -12.57 -16.68
C PRO A 202 4.98 -13.82 -16.46
N CYS A 203 3.95 -13.71 -15.63
CA CYS A 203 2.90 -14.71 -15.53
C CYS A 203 2.13 -14.75 -16.85
N PRO A 204 1.92 -15.94 -17.48
CA PRO A 204 1.13 -16.03 -18.69
C PRO A 204 -0.30 -15.51 -18.45
N GLU A 205 -0.84 -14.74 -19.40
CA GLU A 205 -2.14 -14.06 -19.30
C GLU A 205 -3.26 -14.97 -18.76
N LYS A 206 -3.36 -16.19 -19.29
CA LYS A 206 -4.35 -17.20 -18.86
C LYS A 206 -4.29 -17.61 -17.38
N ARG A 207 -3.21 -17.26 -16.67
CA ARG A 207 -2.99 -17.58 -15.25
C ARG A 207 -2.93 -16.35 -14.35
N VAL A 208 -2.93 -15.14 -14.92
CA VAL A 208 -2.93 -13.88 -14.16
C VAL A 208 -4.08 -13.83 -13.16
N SER A 209 -5.30 -14.19 -13.57
CA SER A 209 -6.45 -14.22 -12.66
C SER A 209 -6.24 -15.12 -11.43
N LYS A 210 -5.50 -16.24 -11.58
CA LYS A 210 -5.18 -17.13 -10.45
C LYS A 210 -4.20 -16.48 -9.48
N LEU A 211 -3.22 -15.75 -10.01
CA LEU A 211 -2.23 -15.02 -9.23
C LEU A 211 -2.90 -13.87 -8.44
N GLU A 212 -3.67 -13.03 -9.12
CA GLU A 212 -4.35 -11.87 -8.55
C GLU A 212 -5.43 -12.23 -7.51
N LYS A 213 -6.08 -13.40 -7.64
CA LYS A 213 -7.03 -13.89 -6.61
C LYS A 213 -6.39 -14.11 -5.24
N THR A 214 -5.07 -14.29 -5.19
CA THR A 214 -4.39 -14.70 -3.95
C THR A 214 -3.27 -13.79 -3.55
N THR A 215 -2.79 -12.91 -4.44
CA THR A 215 -1.54 -12.17 -4.25
C THR A 215 -1.77 -10.70 -4.50
N ALA A 216 -1.22 -9.85 -3.63
CA ALA A 216 -1.26 -8.40 -3.74
C ALA A 216 0.01 -7.80 -3.17
N TYR A 217 0.29 -6.56 -3.54
CA TYR A 217 1.42 -5.79 -3.05
C TYR A 217 0.95 -4.54 -2.34
N VAL A 218 1.67 -4.14 -1.30
CA VAL A 218 1.64 -2.74 -0.84
C VAL A 218 3.02 -2.16 -1.07
N THR A 219 3.06 -1.02 -1.74
CA THR A 219 4.27 -0.23 -1.94
C THR A 219 4.15 1.04 -1.10
N ALA A 220 5.07 1.26 -0.17
CA ALA A 220 5.08 2.40 0.74
C ALA A 220 6.31 3.28 0.53
N TYR A 221 6.12 4.60 0.60
CA TYR A 221 7.15 5.60 0.35
C TYR A 221 7.38 6.48 1.57
N PRO A 222 8.64 6.77 1.93
CA PRO A 222 8.95 7.57 3.11
C PRO A 222 8.69 9.07 2.91
N ARG A 223 8.55 9.53 1.65
CA ARG A 223 8.27 10.93 1.29
C ARG A 223 7.24 10.98 0.16
N PHE A 224 6.51 12.08 0.05
CA PHE A 224 5.52 12.27 -1.02
C PHE A 224 6.15 12.54 -2.40
N ALA A 225 7.34 13.13 -2.44
CA ALA A 225 8.04 13.52 -3.67
C ALA A 225 9.06 12.46 -4.13
N THR A 226 10.27 12.89 -4.50
CA THR A 226 11.32 11.98 -4.99
C THR A 226 11.77 11.00 -3.89
N ASN A 227 11.70 9.71 -4.21
CA ASN A 227 12.08 8.63 -3.31
C ASN A 227 13.21 7.80 -3.92
N ALA A 228 14.36 7.78 -3.25
CA ALA A 228 15.43 6.82 -3.54
C ALA A 228 15.20 5.46 -2.87
N LYS A 229 14.23 5.37 -1.95
CA LYS A 229 13.91 4.17 -1.17
C LYS A 229 12.40 4.00 -1.06
N TRP A 230 11.94 2.76 -1.04
CA TRP A 230 10.55 2.40 -0.79
C TRP A 230 10.47 1.05 -0.07
N PHE A 231 9.31 0.72 0.48
CA PHE A 231 9.08 -0.47 1.26
C PHE A 231 7.99 -1.32 0.59
N ASP A 232 8.34 -2.54 0.23
CA ASP A 232 7.44 -3.50 -0.42
C ASP A 232 6.90 -4.49 0.62
N ILE A 233 5.59 -4.71 0.63
CA ILE A 233 4.91 -5.72 1.45
C ILE A 233 4.18 -6.67 0.50
N LEU A 234 4.56 -7.95 0.51
CA LEU A 234 3.94 -8.98 -0.31
C LEU A 234 2.92 -9.78 0.48
N ILE A 235 1.68 -9.74 0.01
CA ILE A 235 0.55 -10.46 0.60
C ILE A 235 0.23 -11.67 -0.26
N HIS A 236 0.13 -12.85 0.34
CA HIS A 236 -0.34 -14.06 -0.34
C HIS A 236 -1.30 -14.85 0.54
N LYS A 237 -2.48 -15.17 0.01
CA LYS A 237 -3.57 -15.91 0.69
C LYS A 237 -3.93 -15.30 2.06
N GLY A 238 -4.01 -13.97 2.09
CA GLY A 238 -4.34 -13.22 3.29
C GLY A 238 -3.23 -13.11 4.32
N LYS A 239 -1.99 -13.47 4.01
CA LYS A 239 -0.85 -13.33 4.94
C LYS A 239 0.23 -12.47 4.34
N ILE A 240 0.94 -11.71 5.16
CA ILE A 240 2.20 -11.12 4.70
C ILE A 240 3.21 -12.26 4.60
N THR A 241 3.85 -12.38 3.46
CA THR A 241 4.81 -13.47 3.19
C THR A 241 6.24 -12.98 3.14
N SER A 242 6.43 -11.72 2.75
CA SER A 242 7.70 -11.03 2.81
C SER A 242 7.43 -9.53 2.87
N SER A 243 8.37 -8.81 3.46
CA SER A 243 8.45 -7.37 3.33
C SER A 243 9.91 -6.94 3.31
N SER A 244 10.25 -5.93 2.53
CA SER A 244 11.62 -5.45 2.42
C SER A 244 11.71 -4.03 1.89
N THR A 245 12.63 -3.26 2.45
CA THR A 245 13.00 -1.96 1.91
C THR A 245 13.90 -2.14 0.70
N ARG A 246 13.60 -1.41 -0.37
CA ARG A 246 14.39 -1.31 -1.59
C ARG A 246 14.96 0.11 -1.72
N SER A 247 16.09 0.20 -2.40
CA SER A 247 16.70 1.47 -2.82
C SER A 247 17.11 1.42 -4.28
N ARG A 248 17.16 2.58 -4.93
CA ARG A 248 17.92 2.77 -6.17
C ARG A 248 19.40 2.89 -5.88
#